data_AF-A0A835IKE4-F1
#
_entry.id   AF-A0A835IKE4-F1
#
_cell.length_a   1.000
_cell.length_b   1.000
_cell.length_c   1.000
_cell.angle_alpha   90.00
_cell.angle_beta   90.00
_cell.angle_gamma   90.00
#
_symmetry.space_group_name_H-M   'P 1'
#
loop_
_entity.id
_entity.type
_entity.pdbx_description
1 polymer ?
#
loop_
_entity_poly.entity_id
_entity_poly.type
_entity_poly.pdbx_seq_one_letter_code
_entity_poly.pdbx_strand_id
1 'polypeptide(L)'
;EPWLLHDFDEDFYGEELSLAIVSYIRPEVSFPSLESLIAKIYEDRKLAENALDLPLYVQYKNDPYLKIKLKKPNYLTTRCM
;
A
#
# COMPACT_ATOMS: atom_id res chain seq x y z
N GLU A 1 -5.18 6.49 1.78
CA GLU A 1 -4.76 5.85 0.51
C GLU A 1 -3.35 5.29 0.69
N PRO A 2 -3.00 4.15 0.09
CA PRO A 2 -1.66 3.57 0.20
C PRO A 2 -0.67 4.28 -0.73
N TRP A 3 0.54 4.57 -0.25
CA TRP A 3 1.69 4.89 -1.09
C TRP A 3 2.58 3.66 -1.19
N LEU A 4 2.67 3.06 -2.38
CA LEU A 4 3.53 1.91 -2.62
C LEU A 4 4.97 2.39 -2.81
N LEU A 5 5.89 1.82 -2.05
CA LEU A 5 7.33 2.14 -2.09
C LEU A 5 8.03 1.44 -3.26
N HIS A 6 7.48 1.61 -4.45
CA HIS A 6 7.99 1.07 -5.70
C HIS A 6 7.60 2.03 -6.83
N ASP A 7 8.55 2.30 -7.72
CA ASP A 7 8.30 3.12 -8.91
C ASP A 7 7.72 2.19 -9.99
N PHE A 8 6.42 2.35 -10.27
CA PHE A 8 5.75 1.63 -11.36
C PHE A 8 5.86 2.44 -12.65
N ASP A 9 6.07 1.75 -13.77
CA ASP A 9 6.16 2.39 -15.10
C ASP A 9 4.79 2.86 -15.63
N GLU A 10 3.70 2.24 -15.16
CA GLU A 10 2.33 2.50 -15.59
C GLU A 10 1.34 2.39 -14.41
N ASP A 11 0.21 3.07 -14.52
CA ASP A 11 -0.90 2.94 -13.57
C ASP A 11 -1.59 1.57 -13.67
N PHE A 12 -2.09 1.06 -12.55
CA PHE A 12 -2.73 -0.27 -12.45
C PHE A 12 -4.22 -0.18 -12.04
N TYR A 13 -4.94 0.80 -12.58
CA TYR A 13 -6.37 0.96 -12.31
C TYR A 13 -7.18 -0.29 -12.70
N GLY A 14 -8.10 -0.70 -11.83
CA GLY A 14 -8.95 -1.88 -12.04
C GLY A 14 -8.27 -3.22 -11.69
N GLU A 15 -6.97 -3.21 -11.39
CA GLU A 15 -6.29 -4.37 -10.82
C GLU A 15 -6.56 -4.49 -9.32
N GLU A 16 -6.36 -5.70 -8.79
CA GLU A 16 -6.58 -5.97 -7.39
C GLU A 16 -5.30 -5.77 -6.56
N LEU A 17 -5.40 -5.00 -5.49
CA LEU A 17 -4.31 -4.72 -4.56
C LEU A 17 -4.55 -5.44 -3.22
N SER A 18 -3.73 -6.44 -2.91
CA SER A 18 -3.71 -7.11 -1.60
C SER A 18 -2.70 -6.43 -0.66
N LEU A 19 -3.12 -6.06 0.55
CA LEU A 19 -2.30 -5.37 1.54
C LEU A 19 -2.32 -6.08 2.90
N ALA A 20 -1.15 -6.19 3.53
CA ALA A 20 -1.02 -6.60 4.92
C ALA A 20 -0.61 -5.39 5.78
N ILE A 21 -1.50 -4.95 6.67
CA ILE A 21 -1.24 -3.82 7.57
C ILE A 21 -0.60 -4.36 8.85
N VAL A 22 0.68 -4.05 9.06
CA VAL A 22 1.50 -4.66 10.12
C VAL A 22 1.85 -3.71 11.28
N SER A 23 1.69 -2.40 11.10
CA SER A 23 2.05 -1.40 12.10
C SER A 23 1.28 -0.11 11.93
N TYR A 24 1.17 0.63 13.03
CA TYR A 24 0.62 1.99 13.07
C TYR A 24 1.76 3.01 13.25
N ILE A 25 1.80 4.06 12.43
CA ILE A 25 2.84 5.09 12.48
C ILE A 25 2.38 6.28 13.34
N ARG A 26 1.26 6.92 12.99
CA ARG A 26 0.75 8.12 13.66
C ARG A 26 -0.72 8.38 13.35
N PRO A 27 -1.40 9.25 14.13
CA PRO A 27 -2.70 9.77 13.76
C PRO A 27 -2.59 10.77 12.60
N GLU A 28 -3.73 11.09 12.00
CA GLU A 28 -3.85 12.22 11.09
C GLU A 28 -3.55 13.52 11.83
N VAL A 29 -2.81 14.41 11.17
CA VAL A 29 -2.42 15.72 11.71
C VAL A 29 -2.60 16.77 10.63
N SER A 30 -3.03 17.96 11.03
CA SER A 30 -3.10 19.12 10.16
C SER A 30 -1.73 19.77 10.05
N PHE A 31 -1.41 20.28 8.86
CA PHE A 31 -0.13 20.92 8.58
C PHE A 31 -0.33 22.40 8.25
N PRO A 32 0.54 23.29 8.74
CA PRO A 32 0.43 24.72 8.47
C PRO A 32 0.88 25.10 7.04
N SER A 33 1.56 24.19 6.32
CA SER A 33 2.04 24.43 4.97
C SER A 33 2.17 23.14 4.15
N LEU A 34 2.19 23.27 2.81
CA LEU A 34 2.46 22.16 1.90
C LEU A 34 3.84 21.53 2.15
N GLU A 35 4.87 22.35 2.38
CA GLU A 35 6.23 21.86 2.67
C GLU A 35 6.27 21.01 3.95
N SER A 36 5.57 21.43 5.01
CA SER A 36 5.49 20.62 6.24
C SER A 36 4.75 19.29 6.04
N LEU A 37 3.74 19.25 5.16
CA LEU A 37 3.06 18.01 4.79
C LEU A 37 3.99 17.09 4.01
N ILE A 38 4.67 17.61 2.97
CA ILE A 38 5.61 16.84 2.15
C ILE A 38 6.73 16.28 3.03
N ALA A 39 7.35 17.11 3.86
CA ALA A 39 8.40 16.68 4.78
C ALA A 39 7.93 15.54 5.69
N LYS A 40 6.70 15.61 6.20
CA LYS A 40 6.17 14.56 7.07
C LYS A 40 5.90 13.26 6.32
N ILE A 41 5.41 13.34 5.07
CA ILE A 41 5.20 12.16 4.21
C ILE A 41 6.54 11.42 3.98
N TYR A 42 7.62 12.15 3.70
CA TYR A 42 8.95 11.54 3.51
C TYR A 42 9.53 10.95 4.81
N GLU A 43 9.26 11.58 5.96
CA GLU A 43 9.62 11.01 7.26
C GLU A 43 8.86 9.70 7.52
N ASP A 44 7.55 9.68 7.28
CA ASP A 44 6.71 8.48 7.44
C ASP A 44 7.17 7.35 6.49
N ARG A 45 7.56 7.67 5.26
CA ARG A 45 8.18 6.72 4.32
C ARG A 45 9.45 6.11 4.89
N LYS A 46 10.39 6.93 5.37
CA LYS A 46 11.65 6.43 5.92
C LYS A 46 11.44 5.54 7.16
N LEU A 47 10.46 5.89 8.00
CA LEU A 47 10.07 5.06 9.13
C LEU A 47 9.51 3.71 8.67
N ALA A 48 8.63 3.70 7.67
CA ALA A 48 8.07 2.47 7.10
C ALA A 48 9.15 1.58 6.46
N GLU A 49 10.06 2.15 5.66
CA GLU A 49 11.19 1.43 5.04
C GLU A 49 12.03 0.72 6.10
N ASN A 50 12.50 1.46 7.12
CA ASN A 50 13.31 0.89 8.18
C ASN A 50 12.56 -0.16 9.03
N ALA A 51 11.26 0.08 9.28
CA ALA A 51 10.45 -0.86 10.03
C ALA A 51 10.29 -2.18 9.28
N LEU A 52 9.97 -2.15 7.99
CA LEU A 52 9.72 -3.37 7.20
C LEU A 52 10.95 -4.30 7.09
N ASP A 53 12.16 -3.78 7.30
CA ASP A 53 13.40 -4.56 7.38
C ASP A 53 13.64 -5.25 8.74
N LEU A 54 12.88 -4.90 9.78
CA LEU A 54 13.02 -5.53 11.09
C LEU A 54 12.54 -6.99 11.03
N PRO A 55 13.17 -7.92 11.79
CA PRO A 55 12.77 -9.32 11.84
C PRO A 55 11.28 -9.54 12.19
N LEU A 56 10.72 -8.63 13.00
CA LEU A 56 9.31 -8.66 13.37
C LEU A 56 8.37 -8.52 12.16
N TYR A 57 8.77 -7.74 11.14
CA TYR A 57 7.90 -7.39 10.02
C TYR A 57 8.29 -8.13 8.73
N VAL A 58 9.56 -8.50 8.56
CA VAL A 58 10.05 -9.18 7.34
C VAL A 58 9.32 -10.50 7.05
N GLN A 59 8.82 -11.17 8.09
CA GLN A 59 8.04 -12.41 7.97
C GLN A 59 6.76 -12.24 7.13
N TYR A 60 6.13 -11.06 7.17
CA TYR A 60 4.88 -10.80 6.45
C TYR A 60 5.08 -10.69 4.92
N LYS A 61 6.31 -10.48 4.43
CA LYS A 61 6.62 -10.48 3.00
C LYS A 61 6.24 -11.80 2.31
N ASN A 62 6.26 -12.90 3.07
CA ASN A 62 5.97 -14.23 2.56
C ASN A 62 4.60 -14.76 3.00
N ASP A 63 3.75 -13.91 3.59
CA ASP A 63 2.44 -14.30 4.09
C ASP A 63 1.63 -14.98 2.97
N PRO A 64 1.02 -16.15 3.23
CA PRO A 64 0.19 -16.85 2.25
C PRO A 64 -0.91 -15.96 1.64
N TYR A 65 -1.47 -15.01 2.40
CA TYR A 65 -2.49 -14.05 1.93
C TYR A 65 -2.03 -13.30 0.68
N LEU A 66 -0.77 -12.83 0.65
CA LEU A 66 -0.20 -12.07 -0.46
C LEU A 66 0.14 -12.94 -1.69
N LYS A 67 0.05 -14.26 -1.57
CA LYS A 67 0.36 -15.21 -2.65
C LYS A 67 -0.89 -15.81 -3.30
N ILE A 68 -2.09 -15.49 -2.80
CA ILE A 68 -3.34 -15.99 -3.34
C ILE A 68 -3.54 -15.40 -4.73
N LYS A 69 -3.52 -16.25 -5.76
CA LYS A 69 -3.98 -15.88 -7.10
C LYS A 69 -5.50 -15.88 -7.09
N LEU A 70 -6.09 -14.70 -7.13
CA LEU A 70 -7.52 -14.57 -7.27
C LEU A 70 -7.90 -15.00 -8.68
N LYS A 71 -8.81 -15.97 -8.76
CA LYS A 71 -9.41 -16.35 -10.04
C LYS A 71 -10.30 -15.20 -10.45
N LYS A 72 -9.95 -14.48 -11.53
CA LYS A 72 -10.84 -13.49 -12.14
C LYS A 72 -12.19 -14.18 -12.39
N PRO A 73 -13.30 -13.74 -11.78
CA PRO A 73 -14.59 -14.27 -12.13
C PRO A 73 -14.85 -13.94 -13.61
N ASN A 74 -15.34 -14.93 -14.37
CA ASN A 74 -15.78 -14.73 -15.75
C ASN A 74 -16.99 -13.79 -15.72
N TYR A 75 -16.75 -12.48 -15.82
CA TYR A 75 -17.82 -11.52 -16.07
C TYR A 75 -18.27 -11.69 -17.54
N LEU A 76 -19.08 -12.72 -17.77
CA LEU A 76 -19.95 -12.77 -18.93
C LEU A 76 -20.97 -11.64 -18.77
N THR A 77 -20.85 -10.67 -19.67
CA THR A 77 -21.92 -9.89 -20.28
C THR A 77 -23.20 -9.73 -19.46
N THR A 78 -23.31 -8.61 -18.74
CA THR A 78 -24.62 -7.98 -18.55
C THR A 78 -24.58 -6.59 -19.17
N ARG A 79 -25.02 -6.54 -20.42
CA ARG A 79 -25.60 -5.35 -21.04
C ARG A 79 -26.72 -4.88 -20.09
N CYS A 80 -26.59 -3.71 -19.49
CA CYS A 80 -27.75 -2.98 -19.01
C CYS A 80 -28.06 -1.88 -20.03
N MET A 81 -29.32 -1.87 -20.47
CA MET A 81 -29.95 -0.78 -21.23
C MET A 81 -29.95 0.51 -20.43
#